data_AF-A0A815ZCJ6-F1
#
_entry.id   AF-A0A815ZCJ6-F1
#
_cell.length_a   1.000
_cell.length_b   1.000
_cell.length_c   1.000
_cell.angle_alpha   90.00
_cell.angle_beta   90.00
_cell.angle_gamma   90.00
#
_symmetry.space_group_name_H-M   'P 1'
#
loop_
_entity.id
_entity.type
_entity.pdbx_description
1 polymer ?
#
loop_
_entity_poly.entity_id
_entity_poly.type
_entity_poly.pdbx_seq_one_letter_code
_entity_poly.pdbx_strand_id
1 'polypeptide(L)'
;MYAGMIRFDLVYLIEGVRLLGPNSIIQASLPRILNEAPKIYFKDYMAYVQKNAELMFDILSQAQPTIEPHKSQGALYMLIRINPDQFDGTIENEIDCAQKLMDEQAVSCIPCTSLLLKMFEMHANELWNFVTSTKGKATGTLTTTRSDM
;
A
#
# COMPACT_ATOMS: atom_id res chain seq x y z
N MET A 1 -10.06 44.05 -25.76
CA MET A 1 -10.25 44.39 -24.33
C MET A 1 -11.22 43.45 -23.59
N TYR A 2 -12.07 42.66 -24.27
CA TYR A 2 -13.03 41.74 -23.61
C TYR A 2 -12.51 40.32 -23.31
N ALA A 3 -11.44 39.86 -23.96
CA ALA A 3 -10.89 38.51 -23.74
C ALA A 3 -10.15 38.33 -22.40
N GLY A 4 -9.60 39.42 -21.83
CA GLY A 4 -8.95 39.40 -20.51
C GLY A 4 -9.95 39.40 -19.35
N MET A 5 -11.12 40.02 -19.55
CA MET A 5 -12.17 40.15 -18.52
C MET A 5 -12.84 38.79 -18.25
N ILE A 6 -13.09 37.99 -19.29
CA ILE A 6 -13.68 36.65 -19.16
C ILE A 6 -12.77 35.69 -18.39
N ARG A 7 -11.45 35.75 -18.58
CA ARG A 7 -10.50 34.94 -17.81
C ARG A 7 -10.43 35.36 -16.34
N PHE A 8 -10.52 36.66 -16.06
CA PHE A 8 -10.55 37.17 -14.69
C PHE A 8 -11.85 36.78 -13.97
N ASP A 9 -13.00 36.91 -14.62
CA ASP A 9 -14.30 36.54 -14.03
C ASP A 9 -14.41 35.03 -13.78
N LEU A 10 -13.90 34.18 -14.68
CA LEU A 10 -13.92 32.72 -14.49
C LEU A 10 -13.00 32.29 -13.34
N VAL A 11 -11.81 32.90 -13.22
CA VAL A 11 -10.89 32.64 -12.10
C VAL A 11 -11.51 33.11 -10.77
N TYR A 12 -12.21 34.26 -10.77
CA TYR A 12 -12.90 34.76 -9.58
C TYR A 12 -14.10 33.90 -9.17
N LEU A 13 -14.81 33.30 -10.13
CA LEU A 13 -15.88 32.33 -9.85
C LEU A 13 -15.32 31.02 -9.27
N ILE A 14 -14.16 30.56 -9.74
CA ILE A 14 -13.52 29.34 -9.20
C ILE A 14 -12.94 29.60 -7.80
N GLU A 15 -12.35 30.78 -7.56
CA GLU A 15 -11.91 31.25 -6.23
C GLU A 15 -13.09 31.51 -5.27
N GLY A 16 -14.24 31.92 -5.82
CA GLY A 16 -15.48 32.21 -5.08
C GLY A 16 -16.28 30.96 -4.71
N VAL A 17 -16.10 29.84 -5.42
CA VAL A 17 -16.55 28.52 -4.97
C VAL A 17 -15.55 28.01 -3.94
N ARG A 18 -15.50 28.69 -2.78
CA ARG A 18 -15.05 28.04 -1.55
C ARG A 18 -15.94 26.81 -1.40
N LEU A 19 -15.40 25.62 -1.61
CA LEU A 19 -16.08 24.36 -1.34
C LEU A 19 -16.75 24.49 0.02
N LEU A 20 -18.09 24.54 0.06
CA LEU A 20 -18.92 24.91 1.22
C LEU A 20 -18.90 23.86 2.36
N GLY A 21 -17.78 23.15 2.50
CA GLY A 21 -17.59 22.07 3.44
C GLY A 21 -18.15 20.73 2.96
N PRO A 22 -17.94 19.67 3.75
CA PRO A 22 -18.47 18.34 3.47
C PRO A 22 -20.00 18.30 3.62
N ASN A 23 -20.63 17.20 3.21
CA ASN A 23 -22.08 17.02 3.29
C ASN A 23 -22.61 17.26 4.73
N SER A 24 -23.58 18.18 4.89
CA SER A 24 -24.12 18.59 6.19
C SER A 24 -24.83 17.46 6.95
N ILE A 25 -25.45 16.51 6.24
CA ILE A 25 -26.11 15.33 6.85
C ILE A 25 -25.05 14.39 7.44
N ILE A 26 -23.94 14.17 6.73
CA ILE A 26 -22.82 13.38 7.25
C ILE A 26 -22.19 14.07 8.46
N GLN A 27 -21.98 15.39 8.40
CA GLN A 27 -21.45 16.16 9.53
C GLN A 27 -22.35 16.04 10.77
N ALA A 28 -23.67 16.17 10.61
CA ALA A 28 -24.62 16.01 11.71
C ALA A 28 -24.66 14.58 12.28
N SER A 29 -24.42 13.57 11.43
CA SER A 29 -24.42 12.16 11.82
C SER A 29 -23.09 11.70 12.42
N LEU A 30 -21.99 12.42 12.17
CA LEU A 30 -20.64 12.02 12.57
C LEU A 30 -20.46 11.85 14.09
N PRO A 31 -20.95 12.74 14.97
CA PRO A 31 -20.85 12.55 16.42
C PRO A 31 -21.54 11.27 16.88
N ARG A 32 -22.66 10.92 16.24
CA ARG A 32 -23.38 9.67 16.54
C ARG A 32 -22.59 8.45 16.08
N ILE A 33 -22.06 8.47 14.85
CA ILE A 33 -21.24 7.38 14.30
C ILE A 33 -20.01 7.12 15.19
N LEU A 34 -19.30 8.17 15.61
CA LEU A 34 -18.08 8.01 16.40
C LEU A 34 -18.33 7.49 17.82
N ASN A 35 -19.47 7.84 18.44
CA ASN A 35 -19.79 7.46 19.82
C ASN A 35 -20.59 6.15 19.93
N GLU A 36 -21.48 5.89 18.98
CA GLU A 36 -22.40 4.74 19.03
C GLU A 36 -21.92 3.55 18.18
N ALA A 37 -20.88 3.69 17.35
CA ALA A 37 -20.37 2.58 16.53
C ALA A 37 -19.97 1.39 17.41
N PRO A 38 -20.61 0.21 17.24
CA PRO A 38 -20.31 -0.94 18.08
C PRO A 38 -18.89 -1.44 17.80
N LYS A 39 -18.08 -1.56 18.86
CA LYS A 39 -16.67 -1.98 18.77
C LYS A 39 -16.47 -3.35 18.11
N ILE A 40 -17.49 -4.20 18.18
CA ILE A 40 -17.47 -5.52 17.55
C ILE A 40 -17.32 -5.44 16.03
N TYR A 41 -17.90 -4.42 15.36
CA TYR A 41 -17.74 -4.25 13.92
C TYR A 41 -16.29 -4.02 13.52
N PHE A 42 -15.55 -3.20 14.28
CA PHE A 42 -14.13 -2.97 13.99
C PHE A 42 -13.31 -4.23 14.25
N LYS A 43 -13.61 -4.98 15.31
CA LYS A 43 -12.90 -6.23 15.63
C LYS A 43 -13.12 -7.28 14.54
N ASP A 44 -14.36 -7.49 14.11
CA ASP A 44 -14.71 -8.48 13.09
C ASP A 44 -14.13 -8.08 11.73
N TYR A 45 -14.18 -6.79 11.39
CA TYR A 45 -13.57 -6.27 10.18
C TYR A 45 -12.04 -6.45 10.18
N MET A 46 -11.37 -6.14 11.29
CA MET A 46 -9.91 -6.37 11.41
C MET A 46 -9.56 -7.85 11.31
N ALA A 47 -10.34 -8.74 11.94
CA ALA A 47 -10.14 -10.18 11.83
C ALA A 47 -10.31 -10.68 10.38
N TYR A 48 -11.29 -10.15 9.66
CA TYR A 48 -11.51 -10.44 8.24
C TYR A 48 -10.33 -9.99 7.38
N VAL A 49 -9.87 -8.75 7.56
CA VAL A 49 -8.71 -8.20 6.83
C VAL A 49 -7.45 -9.01 7.14
N GLN A 50 -7.20 -9.35 8.40
CA GLN A 50 -6.04 -10.14 8.80
C GLN A 50 -6.05 -11.53 8.14
N LYS A 51 -7.19 -12.22 8.18
CA LYS A 51 -7.32 -13.55 7.56
C LYS A 51 -7.02 -13.51 6.07
N ASN A 52 -7.52 -12.49 5.37
CA ASN A 52 -7.26 -12.33 3.94
C ASN A 52 -5.81 -11.95 3.65
N ALA A 53 -5.18 -11.12 4.49
CA ALA A 53 -3.78 -10.78 4.36
C ALA A 53 -2.87 -12.00 4.56
N GLU A 54 -3.17 -12.86 5.54
CA GLU A 54 -2.45 -14.11 5.77
C GLU A 54 -2.61 -15.07 4.59
N LEU A 55 -3.84 -15.27 4.12
CA LEU A 55 -4.12 -16.12 2.96
C LEU A 55 -3.39 -15.63 1.69
N MET A 56 -3.44 -14.33 1.40
CA MET A 56 -2.77 -13.77 0.23
C MET A 56 -1.25 -13.89 0.35
N PHE A 57 -0.68 -13.67 1.54
CA PHE A 57 0.74 -13.84 1.78
C PHE A 57 1.20 -15.28 1.54
N ASP A 58 0.43 -16.26 2.03
CA ASP A 58 0.76 -17.69 1.90
C ASP A 58 0.66 -18.17 0.46
N ILE A 59 -0.32 -17.68 -0.31
CA ILE A 59 -0.46 -18.00 -1.74
C ILE A 59 0.67 -17.36 -2.54
N LEU A 60 0.94 -16.06 -2.34
CA LEU A 60 1.97 -15.34 -3.09
C LEU A 60 3.39 -15.82 -2.74
N SER A 61 3.61 -16.31 -1.52
CA SER A 61 4.91 -16.86 -1.12
C SER A 61 5.29 -18.14 -1.87
N GLN A 62 4.30 -18.84 -2.46
CA GLN A 62 4.55 -20.02 -3.30
C GLN A 62 5.16 -19.66 -4.66
N ALA A 63 5.03 -18.39 -5.09
CA ALA A 63 5.63 -17.88 -6.32
C ALA A 63 7.10 -17.41 -6.13
N GLN A 64 7.73 -17.65 -4.98
CA GLN A 64 9.15 -17.37 -4.83
C GLN A 64 9.99 -18.28 -5.74
N PRO A 65 11.09 -17.79 -6.35
CA PRO A 65 11.74 -16.49 -6.11
C PRO A 65 11.29 -15.36 -7.05
N THR A 66 10.35 -15.58 -7.97
CA THR A 66 9.94 -14.54 -8.95
C THR A 66 9.22 -13.38 -8.27
N ILE A 67 8.46 -13.69 -7.21
CA ILE A 67 7.65 -12.74 -6.47
C ILE A 67 7.89 -12.90 -4.96
N GLU A 68 8.18 -11.79 -4.26
CA GLU A 68 8.33 -11.76 -2.80
C GLU A 68 7.25 -10.87 -2.18
N PRO A 69 6.20 -11.43 -1.54
CA PRO A 69 5.19 -10.64 -0.84
C PRO A 69 5.74 -10.08 0.49
N HIS A 70 5.29 -8.89 0.88
CA HIS A 70 5.56 -8.32 2.20
C HIS A 70 4.31 -8.35 3.08
N LYS A 71 4.35 -9.09 4.19
CA LYS A 71 3.18 -9.22 5.09
C LYS A 71 2.79 -7.86 5.66
N SER A 72 1.56 -7.43 5.39
CA SER A 72 1.04 -6.17 5.93
C SER A 72 0.80 -6.31 7.44
N GLN A 73 1.23 -5.30 8.21
CA GLN A 73 0.96 -5.20 9.65
C GLN A 73 -0.30 -4.38 9.96
N GLY A 74 -0.96 -3.85 8.93
CA GLY A 74 -2.15 -3.01 8.99
C GLY A 74 -2.53 -2.48 7.61
N ALA A 75 -3.66 -1.78 7.51
CA ALA A 75 -4.27 -1.29 6.26
C ALA A 75 -4.77 -2.41 5.32
N LEU A 76 -5.30 -2.00 4.16
CA LEU A 76 -6.03 -2.86 3.22
C LEU A 76 -5.21 -3.31 2.00
N TYR A 77 -3.90 -3.06 2.01
CA TYR A 77 -3.02 -3.28 0.87
C TYR A 77 -1.82 -4.14 1.27
N MET A 78 -1.32 -4.91 0.30
CA MET A 78 -0.10 -5.69 0.42
C MET A 78 0.84 -5.27 -0.71
N LEU A 79 2.10 -5.00 -0.35
CA LEU A 79 3.13 -4.73 -1.33
C LEU A 79 3.84 -6.02 -1.71
N ILE A 80 4.20 -6.09 -2.98
CA ILE A 80 4.82 -7.25 -3.59
C ILE A 80 6.07 -6.76 -4.32
N ARG A 81 7.20 -7.41 -4.06
CA ARG A 81 8.43 -7.19 -4.80
C ARG A 81 8.47 -8.15 -5.98
N ILE A 82 8.74 -7.60 -7.17
CA ILE A 82 8.93 -8.36 -8.40
C ILE A 82 10.45 -8.44 -8.64
N ASN A 83 10.95 -9.64 -8.92
CA ASN A 83 12.36 -9.86 -9.24
C ASN A 83 12.51 -10.10 -10.75
N PRO A 84 12.78 -9.06 -11.56
CA PRO A 84 12.80 -9.15 -13.03
C PRO A 84 13.83 -10.17 -13.56
N ASP A 85 14.93 -10.37 -12.84
CA ASP A 85 15.97 -11.35 -13.17
C ASP A 85 15.47 -12.80 -13.27
N GLN A 86 14.32 -13.11 -12.65
CA GLN A 86 13.74 -14.46 -12.62
C GLN A 86 12.66 -14.68 -13.70
N PHE A 87 12.37 -13.66 -14.52
CA PHE A 87 11.32 -13.73 -15.56
C PHE A 87 11.88 -13.97 -16.97
N ASP A 88 13.14 -14.39 -17.11
CA ASP A 88 13.81 -14.71 -18.39
C ASP A 88 13.64 -13.62 -19.46
N GLY A 89 13.56 -12.35 -19.04
CA GLY A 89 13.34 -11.19 -19.94
C GLY A 89 11.90 -10.99 -20.42
N THR A 90 10.93 -11.77 -19.93
CA THR A 90 9.50 -11.64 -20.29
C THR A 90 8.83 -10.48 -19.56
N ILE A 91 9.32 -10.14 -18.36
CA ILE A 91 8.82 -9.05 -17.52
C ILE A 91 10.02 -8.21 -17.07
N GLU A 92 10.07 -6.96 -17.54
CA GLU A 92 11.19 -6.05 -17.21
C GLU A 92 10.86 -5.14 -16.03
N ASN A 93 9.63 -4.64 -15.96
CA ASN A 93 9.20 -3.61 -15.01
C ASN A 93 7.85 -3.96 -14.38
N GLU A 94 7.52 -3.34 -13.23
CA GLU A 94 6.24 -3.57 -12.55
C GLU A 94 5.02 -3.14 -13.37
N ILE A 95 5.19 -2.17 -14.26
CA ILE A 95 4.13 -1.72 -15.18
C ILE A 95 3.82 -2.80 -16.22
N ASP A 96 4.87 -3.39 -16.81
CA ASP A 96 4.74 -4.46 -17.78
C ASP A 96 4.13 -5.73 -17.15
N CYS A 97 4.55 -6.04 -15.91
CA CYS A 97 3.92 -7.09 -15.10
C CYS A 97 2.42 -6.85 -14.89
N ALA A 98 2.04 -5.64 -14.47
CA ALA A 98 0.64 -5.29 -14.23
C ALA A 98 -0.21 -5.35 -15.52
N GLN A 99 0.37 -4.96 -16.65
CA GLN A 99 -0.30 -5.02 -17.95
C GLN A 99 -0.50 -6.46 -18.41
N LYS A 100 0.53 -7.32 -18.33
CA LYS A 100 0.42 -8.75 -18.66
C LYS A 100 -0.55 -9.48 -17.75
N LEU A 101 -0.58 -9.18 -16.45
CA LEU A 101 -1.56 -9.74 -15.52
C LEU A 101 -3.00 -9.35 -15.88
N MET A 102 -3.19 -8.12 -16.36
CA MET A 102 -4.50 -7.66 -16.83
C MET A 102 -4.90 -8.35 -18.13
N ASP A 103 -3.99 -8.47 -19.09
CA ASP A 103 -4.28 -9.03 -20.41
C ASP A 103 -4.44 -10.56 -20.39
N GLU A 104 -3.60 -11.27 -19.64
CA GLU A 104 -3.56 -12.75 -19.63
C GLU A 104 -4.46 -13.37 -18.56
N GLN A 105 -4.58 -12.73 -17.39
CA GLN A 105 -5.29 -13.29 -16.22
C GLN A 105 -6.48 -12.45 -15.77
N ALA A 106 -6.78 -11.33 -16.44
CA ALA A 106 -7.83 -10.38 -16.06
C ALA A 106 -7.69 -9.87 -14.60
N VAL A 107 -6.46 -9.83 -14.08
CA VAL A 107 -6.16 -9.34 -12.73
C VAL A 107 -5.60 -7.93 -12.83
N SER A 108 -6.32 -6.97 -12.24
CA SER A 108 -5.86 -5.58 -12.16
C SER A 108 -5.00 -5.37 -10.92
N CYS A 109 -3.73 -5.05 -11.15
CA CYS A 109 -2.78 -4.65 -10.11
C CYS A 109 -2.43 -3.17 -10.28
N ILE A 110 -2.20 -2.48 -9.15
CA ILE A 110 -1.76 -1.08 -9.18
C ILE A 110 -0.22 -1.07 -9.11
N PRO A 111 0.48 -0.57 -10.16
CA PRO A 111 1.93 -0.47 -10.12
C PRO A 111 2.37 0.59 -9.11
N CYS A 112 3.41 0.29 -8.34
CA CYS A 112 3.91 1.17 -7.28
C CYS A 112 4.29 2.57 -7.79
N THR A 113 4.84 2.65 -9.01
CA THR A 113 5.21 3.91 -9.68
C THR A 113 4.03 4.85 -9.92
N SER A 114 2.80 4.32 -10.02
CA SER A 114 1.58 5.13 -10.16
C SER A 114 1.07 5.68 -8.82
N LEU A 115 1.47 5.06 -7.71
CA LEU A 115 1.22 5.58 -6.39
C LEU A 115 2.23 6.71 -6.13
N LEU A 116 1.84 7.75 -5.38
CA LEU A 116 2.72 8.87 -4.95
C LEU A 116 3.89 8.42 -4.03
N LEU A 117 4.19 7.13 -4.00
CA LEU A 117 5.33 6.51 -3.35
C LEU A 117 6.67 6.90 -4.00
N LYS A 118 6.73 7.67 -5.09
CA LYS A 118 8.01 8.26 -5.56
C LYS A 118 8.70 9.11 -4.47
N MET A 119 7.94 9.75 -3.58
CA MET A 119 8.51 10.47 -2.43
C MET A 119 9.00 9.50 -1.33
N PHE A 120 8.48 8.28 -1.32
CA PHE A 120 8.93 7.18 -0.46
C PHE A 120 9.95 6.26 -1.14
N GLU A 121 10.19 6.26 -2.45
CA GLU A 121 11.14 5.35 -3.12
C GLU A 121 12.56 5.48 -2.53
N MET A 122 12.94 6.71 -2.18
CA MET A 122 14.20 7.00 -1.47
C MET A 122 14.19 6.38 -0.06
N HIS A 123 13.08 6.52 0.67
CA HIS A 123 12.88 5.87 1.98
C HIS A 123 12.62 4.35 1.88
N ALA A 124 12.10 3.82 0.78
CA ALA A 124 11.73 2.43 0.61
C ALA A 124 12.97 1.61 0.26
N ASN A 125 13.91 2.17 -0.51
CA ASN A 125 15.25 1.61 -0.66
C ASN A 125 16.05 1.68 0.65
N GLU A 126 15.94 2.77 1.42
CA GLU A 126 16.57 2.86 2.76
C GLU A 126 15.94 1.90 3.77
N LEU A 127 14.61 1.79 3.80
CA LEU A 127 13.87 0.83 4.62
C LEU A 127 14.14 -0.60 4.17
N TRP A 128 14.26 -0.86 2.87
CA TRP A 128 14.66 -2.15 2.32
C TRP A 128 16.08 -2.52 2.76
N ASN A 129 17.03 -1.59 2.67
CA ASN A 129 18.41 -1.78 3.14
C ASN A 129 18.47 -1.96 4.66
N PHE A 130 17.62 -1.26 5.43
CA PHE A 130 17.52 -1.39 6.88
C PHE A 130 16.92 -2.75 7.30
N VAL A 131 15.86 -3.19 6.63
CA VAL A 131 15.19 -4.48 6.90
C VAL A 131 16.04 -5.67 6.45
N THR A 132 16.80 -5.56 5.36
CA THR A 132 17.73 -6.61 4.93
C THR A 132 19.00 -6.65 5.81
N SER A 133 19.48 -5.50 6.30
CA SER A 133 20.57 -5.41 7.28
C SER A 133 20.25 -6.07 8.63
N THR A 134 18.99 -6.01 9.07
CA THR A 134 18.55 -6.66 10.32
C THR A 134 18.41 -8.18 10.22
N LYS A 135 18.14 -8.74 9.03
CA LYS A 135 18.16 -10.20 8.80
C LYS A 135 19.56 -10.81 8.82
N GLY A 136 20.62 -10.03 8.57
CA GLY A 136 22.02 -10.49 8.57
C GLY A 136 22.68 -10.64 9.95
N LYS A 137 22.07 -10.15 11.03
CA LYS A 137 22.61 -10.23 12.40
C LYS A 137 22.05 -11.38 13.26
N ALA A 138 21.07 -12.13 12.77
CA ALA A 138 20.41 -13.20 13.52
C ALA A 138 21.01 -14.61 13.28
N THR A 139 22.13 -14.71 12.55
CA THR A 139 22.82 -15.97 12.26
C THR A 139 24.19 -16.05 12.94
N GLY A 140 24.23 -15.69 14.22
CA GLY A 140 25.42 -15.80 15.09
C GLY A 140 25.15 -16.73 16.27
N THR A 141 25.40 -18.03 16.05
CA THR A 141 25.89 -19.02 17.02
C THR A 141 25.36 -18.93 18.47
N LEU A 142 24.20 -19.57 18.73
CA LEU A 142 23.90 -20.07 20.08
C LEU A 142 24.75 -21.32 20.33
N THR A 143 25.97 -21.15 20.83
CA THR A 143 26.70 -22.24 21.48
C THR A 143 26.33 -22.29 22.95
N THR A 144 25.80 -23.44 23.34
CA THR A 144 25.63 -23.88 24.72
C THR A 144 26.95 -23.72 25.49
N THR A 145 26.88 -23.16 26.70
CA THR A 145 27.61 -23.68 27.86
C THR A 145 26.81 -23.38 29.12
N ARG A 146 26.41 -24.46 29.78
CA ARG A 146 25.95 -24.53 31.16
C ARG A 146 27.20 -24.73 32.04
N SER A 147 27.51 -23.82 32.97
CA SER A 147 27.91 -24.12 34.36
C SER A 147 28.22 -22.84 35.15
N ASP A 148 27.88 -22.87 36.45
CA ASP A 148 28.41 -22.10 37.58
C ASP A 148 28.16 -20.57 37.56
N MET A 149 27.37 -19.97 38.46
CA MET A 149 27.42 -20.01 39.93
C MET A 149 26.14 -19.42 40.56
#